data_AF-A0A0G0N1J2-F1
#
_entry.id   AF-A0A0G0N1J2-F1
#
_cell.length_a   1.000
_cell.length_b   1.000
_cell.length_c   1.000
_cell.angle_alpha   90.00
_cell.angle_beta   90.00
_cell.angle_gamma   90.00
#
_symmetry.space_group_name_H-M   'P 1'
#
loop_
_entity.id
_entity.type
_entity.pdbx_description
1 polymer ?
#
loop_
_entity_poly.entity_id
_entity_poly.type
_entity_poly.pdbx_seq_one_letter_code
_entity_poly.pdbx_strand_id
1 'polypeptide(L)'
;MDLAYWQIGAVFIHIPPTRRNHMEKTRQEHMDWCKKRALEYIERGDLENAMTSMFSDLGKHTETAGHPAIQLGMMLKMTGNLRSREEVKKFIEGFN
;
A
#
# COMPACT_ATOMS: atom_id res chain seq x y z
N MET A 1 25.53 7.29 11.65
CA MET A 1 25.20 7.87 10.32
C MET A 1 26.07 7.12 9.33
N ASP A 2 25.62 5.95 8.88
CA ASP A 2 26.38 5.11 7.97
C ASP A 2 26.08 5.53 6.53
N LEU A 3 27.04 6.19 5.90
CA LEU A 3 27.00 6.62 4.50
C LEU A 3 27.54 5.48 3.63
N ALA A 4 26.66 4.75 2.95
CA ALA A 4 27.08 3.74 1.97
C ALA A 4 27.20 4.38 0.57
N TYR A 5 28.42 4.49 0.06
CA TYR A 5 28.70 4.89 -1.32
C TYR A 5 28.96 3.63 -2.17
N TRP A 6 28.32 3.52 -3.34
CA TRP A 6 28.61 2.47 -4.32
C TRP A 6 29.05 3.10 -5.64
N GLN A 7 30.19 2.64 -6.16
CA GLN A 7 30.85 3.20 -7.35
C GLN A 7 30.28 2.59 -8.64
N ILE A 8 29.70 3.42 -9.49
CA ILE A 8 29.43 3.11 -10.91
C ILE A 8 30.06 4.22 -11.75
N GLY A 9 31.36 4.07 -12.09
CA GLY A 9 32.14 5.09 -12.83
C GLY A 9 32.55 6.31 -12.00
N ALA A 10 33.10 7.35 -12.65
CA ALA A 10 33.69 8.55 -12.01
C ALA A 10 32.66 9.63 -11.61
N VAL A 11 31.38 9.26 -11.41
CA VAL A 11 30.32 10.20 -11.02
C VAL A 11 29.86 9.84 -9.61
N PHE A 12 30.11 10.72 -8.65
CA PHE A 12 29.50 10.64 -7.32
C PHE A 12 28.04 11.09 -7.43
N ILE A 13 27.13 10.15 -7.65
CA ILE A 13 25.71 10.41 -7.51
C ILE A 13 25.33 10.30 -6.03
N HIS A 14 24.84 11.39 -5.45
CA HIS A 14 24.10 11.31 -4.18
C HIS A 14 22.78 10.61 -4.48
N ILE A 15 22.71 9.31 -4.19
CA ILE A 15 21.45 8.60 -4.09
C ILE A 15 20.94 8.87 -2.67
N PRO A 16 19.95 9.76 -2.45
CA PRO A 16 19.35 9.88 -1.14
C PRO A 16 18.83 8.49 -0.74
N PRO A 17 18.90 8.08 0.54
CA PRO A 17 18.38 6.80 0.98
C PRO A 17 16.97 6.64 0.41
N THR A 18 16.81 5.70 -0.52
CA THR A 18 15.56 5.48 -1.23
C THR A 18 14.49 5.15 -0.19
N ARG A 19 13.53 6.07 -0.04
CA ARG A 19 12.31 6.03 0.79
C ARG A 19 12.27 4.94 1.87
N ARG A 20 12.72 5.30 3.08
CA ARG A 20 12.24 4.87 4.40
C ARG A 20 11.63 3.47 4.44
N ASN A 21 12.44 2.48 4.86
CA ASN A 21 12.08 1.09 5.17
C ASN A 21 10.63 0.98 5.68
N HIS A 22 9.74 0.44 4.85
CA HIS A 22 8.32 0.31 5.20
C HIS A 22 8.08 -0.70 6.34
N MET A 23 9.10 -1.53 6.64
CA MET A 23 9.12 -2.49 7.73
C MET A 23 9.35 -1.87 9.12
N GLU A 24 9.69 -0.58 9.22
CA GLU A 24 9.92 0.12 10.50
C GLU A 24 8.70 0.89 11.01
N LYS A 25 7.62 0.97 10.23
CA LYS A 25 6.38 1.60 10.66
C LYS A 25 5.63 0.68 11.62
N THR A 26 4.89 1.25 12.56
CA THR A 26 3.93 0.45 13.33
C THR A 26 2.84 -0.11 12.41
N ARG A 27 2.18 -1.21 12.81
CA ARG A 27 1.00 -1.77 12.13
C ARG A 27 0.01 -0.67 11.68
N GLN A 28 -0.30 0.27 12.57
CA GLN A 28 -1.28 1.32 12.30
C GLN A 28 -0.78 2.30 11.24
N GLU A 29 0.45 2.80 11.36
CA GLU A 29 1.04 3.72 10.38
C GLU A 29 1.20 3.09 9.00
N HIS A 30 1.52 1.79 8.95
CA HIS A 30 1.56 1.05 7.69
C HIS A 30 0.17 0.95 7.06
N MET A 31 -0.84 0.62 7.85
CA MET A 31 -2.21 0.52 7.39
C MET A 31 -2.78 1.87 6.93
N ASP A 32 -2.55 2.96 7.66
CA ASP A 32 -2.96 4.31 7.27
C ASP A 32 -2.30 4.73 5.96
N TRP A 33 -1.03 4.35 5.77
CA TRP A 33 -0.32 4.57 4.51
C TRP A 33 -0.92 3.75 3.35
N CYS A 34 -1.27 2.48 3.58
CA CYS A 34 -1.94 1.65 2.58
C CYS A 34 -3.30 2.26 2.17
N LYS A 35 -4.10 2.69 3.15
CA LYS A 35 -5.39 3.36 2.92
C LYS A 35 -5.22 4.62 2.08
N LYS A 36 -4.28 5.50 2.46
CA LYS A 36 -4.03 6.75 1.73
C LYS A 36 -3.71 6.49 0.26
N ARG A 37 -2.84 5.54 -0.03
CA ARG A 37 -2.48 5.18 -1.41
C ARG A 37 -3.67 4.63 -2.19
N ALA A 38 -4.46 3.75 -1.58
CA ALA A 38 -5.66 3.20 -2.22
C ALA A 38 -6.68 4.30 -2.54
N LEU A 39 -6.88 5.26 -1.63
CA LEU A 39 -7.75 6.42 -1.85
C LEU A 39 -7.28 7.30 -3.02
N GLU A 40 -5.97 7.49 -3.22
CA GLU A 40 -5.44 8.24 -4.38
C GLU A 40 -5.84 7.61 -5.73
N TYR A 41 -5.96 6.28 -5.80
CA TYR A 41 -6.46 5.59 -7.00
C TYR A 41 -7.97 5.79 -7.18
N ILE A 42 -8.74 5.78 -6.08
CA ILE A 42 -10.19 6.04 -6.12
C ILE A 42 -10.49 7.44 -6.68
N GLU A 43 -9.74 8.45 -6.23
CA GLU A 43 -9.88 9.83 -6.72
C GLU A 43 -9.63 9.93 -8.23
N ARG A 44 -8.74 9.09 -8.76
CA ARG A 44 -8.45 8.98 -10.21
C ARG A 44 -9.45 8.14 -10.98
N GLY A 45 -10.43 7.53 -10.31
CA GLY A 45 -11.42 6.62 -10.91
C GLY A 45 -10.89 5.21 -11.17
N ASP A 46 -9.73 4.86 -10.62
CA ASP A 46 -9.07 3.58 -10.84
C ASP A 46 -9.32 2.61 -9.67
N LEU A 47 -10.55 2.11 -9.60
CA LEU A 47 -11.00 1.24 -8.50
C LEU A 47 -10.25 -0.10 -8.47
N GLU A 48 -9.86 -0.58 -9.65
CA GLU A 48 -9.11 -1.83 -9.81
C GLU A 48 -7.72 -1.73 -9.17
N ASN A 49 -6.99 -0.64 -9.44
CA ASN A 49 -5.69 -0.41 -8.82
C ASN A 49 -5.80 0.06 -7.36
N ALA A 50 -6.91 0.67 -6.94
CA ALA A 50 -7.13 0.99 -5.52
C ALA A 50 -7.05 -0.27 -4.64
N MET A 51 -7.80 -1.31 -5.01
CA MET A 51 -7.83 -2.56 -4.25
C MET A 51 -6.52 -3.35 -4.40
N THR A 52 -5.99 -3.44 -5.62
CA THR A 52 -4.74 -4.18 -5.90
C THR A 52 -3.55 -3.57 -5.18
N SER A 53 -3.44 -2.23 -5.18
CA SER A 53 -2.37 -1.53 -4.48
C SER A 53 -2.45 -1.72 -2.97
N MET A 54 -3.64 -1.57 -2.37
CA MET A 54 -3.84 -1.81 -0.94
C MET A 54 -3.42 -3.22 -0.52
N PHE A 55 -3.85 -4.25 -1.24
CA PHE A 55 -3.52 -5.64 -0.89
C PHE A 55 -2.03 -5.94 -1.05
N SER A 56 -1.41 -5.43 -2.11
CA SER A 56 0.03 -5.54 -2.30
C SER A 56 0.80 -4.82 -1.19
N ASP A 57 0.34 -3.64 -0.79
CA ASP A 57 0.98 -2.83 0.24
C ASP A 57 0.85 -3.46 1.64
N LEU A 58 -0.31 -4.03 1.99
CA LEU A 58 -0.52 -4.77 3.24
C LEU A 58 0.40 -5.99 3.38
N GLY A 59 0.71 -6.67 2.28
CA GLY A 59 1.63 -7.81 2.27
C GLY A 59 3.09 -7.47 2.55
N LYS A 60 3.47 -6.18 2.53
CA LYS A 60 4.86 -5.74 2.76
C LYS A 60 5.25 -5.60 4.23
N HIS A 61 4.29 -5.68 5.14
CA HIS A 61 4.52 -5.54 6.58
C HIS A 61 4.06 -6.81 7.29
N THR A 62 4.91 -7.36 8.15
CA THR A 62 4.70 -8.68 8.78
C THR A 62 3.42 -8.75 9.61
N GLU A 63 3.05 -7.67 10.32
CA GLU A 63 1.83 -7.63 11.15
C GLU A 63 0.53 -7.41 10.36
N THR A 64 0.60 -7.01 9.10
CA THR A 64 -0.59 -6.85 8.23
C THR A 64 -0.62 -7.85 7.08
N ALA A 65 0.48 -8.59 6.88
CA ALA A 65 0.55 -9.68 5.93
C ALA A 65 -0.43 -10.78 6.36
N GLY A 66 -1.31 -11.19 5.43
CA GLY A 66 -2.33 -12.19 5.72
C GLY A 66 -3.55 -11.66 6.49
N HIS A 67 -3.76 -10.34 6.56
CA HIS A 67 -4.96 -9.78 7.17
C HIS A 67 -6.24 -10.40 6.55
N PRO A 68 -7.20 -10.94 7.33
CA PRO A 68 -8.37 -11.64 6.80
C PRO A 68 -9.22 -10.81 5.84
N ALA A 69 -9.24 -9.48 6.04
CA ALA A 69 -9.96 -8.58 5.17
C ALA A 69 -9.37 -8.48 3.75
N ILE A 70 -8.14 -8.94 3.51
CA ILE A 70 -7.59 -9.09 2.15
C ILE A 70 -8.42 -10.13 1.37
N GLN A 71 -8.62 -11.32 1.97
CA GLN A 71 -9.39 -12.39 1.34
C GLN A 71 -10.87 -11.99 1.18
N LEU A 72 -11.46 -11.37 2.20
CA LEU A 72 -12.82 -10.84 2.12
C LEU A 72 -12.97 -9.80 1.00
N GLY A 73 -12.04 -8.85 0.89
CA GLY A 73 -12.07 -7.83 -0.15
C GLY A 73 -11.92 -8.41 -1.56
N MET A 74 -11.06 -9.41 -1.74
CA MET A 74 -10.97 -10.16 -3.00
C MET A 74 -12.29 -10.87 -3.33
N MET A 75 -12.91 -11.54 -2.35
CA MET A 75 -14.19 -12.21 -2.53
C MET A 75 -15.29 -11.21 -2.91
N LEU A 76 -15.43 -10.10 -2.19
CA LEU A 76 -16.43 -9.06 -2.46
C LEU A 76 -16.24 -8.43 -3.85
N LYS A 77 -14.99 -8.27 -4.29
CA LYS A 77 -14.68 -7.84 -5.66
C LYS A 77 -15.15 -8.86 -6.69
N MET A 78 -14.86 -10.14 -6.48
CA MET A 78 -15.28 -11.23 -7.38
C MET A 78 -16.80 -11.40 -7.44
N THR A 79 -17.52 -11.23 -6.33
CA THR A 79 -18.99 -11.32 -6.29
C THR A 79 -19.68 -10.05 -6.80
N GLY A 80 -18.93 -9.00 -7.12
CA GLY A 80 -19.47 -7.74 -7.65
C GLY A 80 -20.03 -6.78 -6.61
N ASN A 81 -19.68 -6.93 -5.33
CA ASN A 81 -20.13 -6.08 -4.21
C ASN A 81 -19.19 -4.88 -3.95
N LEU A 82 -18.23 -4.62 -4.84
CA LEU A 82 -17.29 -3.49 -4.81
C LEU A 82 -17.16 -2.89 -6.22
N ARG A 83 -18.27 -2.37 -6.76
CA ARG A 83 -18.35 -1.86 -8.14
C ARG A 83 -18.41 -0.35 -8.22
N SER A 84 -18.80 0.32 -7.15
CA SER A 84 -18.85 1.77 -7.07
C SER A 84 -17.66 2.34 -6.31
N ARG A 85 -17.38 3.61 -6.58
CA ARG A 85 -16.40 4.41 -5.85
C ARG A 85 -16.69 4.40 -4.35
N GLU A 86 -17.95 4.57 -3.98
CA GLU A 86 -18.41 4.70 -2.61
C GLU A 86 -18.25 3.38 -1.84
N GLU A 87 -18.56 2.24 -2.46
CA GLU A 87 -18.37 0.92 -1.85
C GLU A 87 -16.89 0.62 -1.59
N VAL A 88 -16.04 0.87 -2.59
CA VAL A 88 -14.59 0.65 -2.46
C VAL A 88 -13.98 1.57 -1.40
N LYS A 89 -14.39 2.84 -1.38
CA LYS A 89 -13.96 3.81 -0.37
C LYS A 89 -14.39 3.37 1.04
N LYS A 90 -15.65 2.98 1.22
CA LYS A 90 -16.17 2.51 2.51
C LYS A 90 -15.45 1.26 3.00
N PHE A 91 -15.13 0.34 2.08
CA PHE A 91 -14.35 -0.86 2.39
C PHE A 91 -12.93 -0.50 2.88
N ILE A 92 -12.24 0.40 2.19
CA ILE A 92 -10.87 0.84 2.54
C ILE A 92 -10.85 1.59 3.88
N GLU A 93 -11.81 2.50 4.10
CA GLU A 93 -11.88 3.29 5.33
C GLU A 93 -12.19 2.40 6.55
N GLY A 94 -13.01 1.35 6.38
CA GLY A 94 -13.38 0.40 7.43
C GLY A 94 -12.32 -0.63 7.82
N PHE A 95 -11.17 -0.66 7.15
CA PHE A 95 -10.07 -1.58 7.46
C PHE A 95 -9.39 -1.21 8.79
N ASN A 96 -9.22 -2.12 9.74
CA ASN A 96 -8.63 -1.84 11.07
C ASN A 96 -7.63 -2.90 11.50
#